data_AF-A0A4Y2TIY3-F1
#
_entry.id   AF-A0A4Y2TIY3-F1
#
_cell.length_a   1.000
_cell.length_b   1.000
_cell.length_c   1.000
_cell.angle_alpha   90.00
_cell.angle_beta   90.00
_cell.angle_gamma   90.00
#
_symmetry.space_group_name_H-M   'P 1'
#
loop_
_entity.id
_entity.type
_entity.pdbx_description
1 polymer ?
#
loop_
_entity_poly.entity_id
_entity_poly.type
_entity_poly.pdbx_seq_one_letter_code
_entity_poly.pdbx_strand_id
1 'polypeptide(L)' 'MLPYLENVDQSNDSCSVTVTELNGLLKQTPYCGNCKENDVSSWLDCDADDAGFQLMSDDKIIAKVGKPNSETQQL' A
#
# COMPACT_ATOMS: atom_id res chain seq x y z
N MET A 1 12.70 16.53 20.41
CA MET A 1 13.13 15.12 20.25
C MET A 1 11.94 14.26 20.66
N LEU A 2 11.26 13.64 19.68
CA LEU A 2 10.01 12.90 19.92
C LEU A 2 10.31 11.39 19.91
N PRO A 3 10.10 10.67 21.02
CA PRO A 3 10.50 9.27 21.21
C PRO A 3 9.49 8.25 20.63
N TYR A 4 8.56 8.68 19.77
CA TYR A 4 7.37 7.90 19.42
C TYR A 4 7.49 7.05 18.15
N LEU A 5 8.68 6.94 17.55
CA LEU A 5 8.91 6.17 16.31
C LEU A 5 9.68 4.87 16.52
N GLU A 6 9.94 4.49 17.76
CA GLU A 6 10.45 3.16 18.06
C GLU A 6 9.22 2.23 18.19
N ASN A 7 9.31 1.03 17.61
CA ASN A 7 8.28 -0.03 17.63
C ASN A 7 7.18 0.03 16.53
N VAL A 8 7.56 0.29 15.27
CA VAL A 8 6.89 -0.43 14.19
C VAL A 8 7.65 -1.74 14.05
N ASP A 9 7.12 -2.80 14.67
CA ASP A 9 7.51 -4.16 14.27
C ASP A 9 7.13 -4.27 12.79
N GLN A 10 8.11 -4.04 11.91
CA GLN A 10 7.99 -4.39 10.50
C GLN A 10 8.04 -5.91 10.48
N SER A 11 6.95 -6.55 10.89
CA SER A 11 6.76 -7.98 10.70
C SER A 11 6.91 -8.22 9.20
N ASN A 12 8.08 -8.73 8.84
CA ASN A 12 8.45 -9.05 7.48
C ASN A 12 7.91 -10.43 7.08
N ASP A 13 6.77 -10.84 7.65
CA ASP A 13 5.97 -11.93 7.12
C ASP A 13 5.32 -11.46 5.82
N SER A 14 6.15 -11.15 4.82
CA SER A 14 5.73 -11.18 3.44
C SER A 14 5.50 -12.65 3.10
N CYS A 15 4.33 -13.16 3.50
CA CYS A 15 3.82 -14.38 2.94
C CYS A 15 3.58 -14.08 1.45
N SER A 16 4.60 -14.33 0.64
CA SER A 16 4.54 -14.19 -0.80
C SER A 16 3.60 -15.27 -1.30
N VAL A 17 2.39 -14.87 -1.64
CA VAL A 17 1.42 -15.77 -2.24
C VAL A 17 1.84 -16.02 -3.69
N THR A 18 1.86 -17.28 -4.09
CA THR A 18 2.19 -17.63 -5.48
C THR A 18 0.98 -17.43 -6.38
N VAL A 19 1.22 -17.11 -7.66
CA VAL A 19 0.16 -17.02 -8.68
C VAL A 19 -0.69 -18.30 -8.72
N THR A 20 -0.04 -19.46 -8.61
CA THR A 20 -0.70 -20.77 -8.63
C THR A 20 -1.61 -20.98 -7.42
N GLU A 21 -1.16 -20.57 -6.23
CA GLU A 21 -1.96 -20.66 -5.01
C GLU A 21 -3.21 -19.77 -5.08
N LEU A 22 -3.06 -18.51 -5.51
CA LEU A 22 -4.19 -17.61 -5.73
C LEU A 22 -5.15 -18.10 -6.80
N ASN A 23 -4.64 -18.59 -7.94
CA ASN A 23 -5.46 -19.16 -9.00
C ASN A 23 -6.28 -20.34 -8.46
N GLY A 24 -5.68 -21.21 -7.64
CA GLY A 24 -6.36 -22.33 -6.97
C GLY A 24 -7.50 -21.89 -6.05
N LEU A 25 -7.35 -20.77 -5.34
CA LEU A 25 -8.40 -20.18 -4.50
C LEU A 25 -9.52 -19.54 -5.34
N LEU A 26 -9.17 -18.85 -6.43
CA LEU A 26 -10.14 -18.26 -7.34
C LEU A 26 -11.00 -19.31 -8.04
N LYS A 27 -10.44 -20.49 -8.37
CA LYS A 27 -11.23 -21.61 -8.91
C LYS A 27 -12.27 -22.14 -7.92
N GLN A 28 -12.03 -22.01 -6.62
CA GLN A 28 -12.97 -22.42 -5.58
C GLN A 28 -14.03 -21.35 -5.29
N THR A 29 -13.81 -20.11 -5.74
CA THR A 29 -14.72 -18.99 -5.51
C THR A 29 -15.81 -18.99 -6.59
N PRO A 30 -17.11 -18.97 -6.21
CA PRO A 30 -18.19 -18.84 -7.17
C PRO A 30 -17.99 -17.63 -8.09
N TYR A 31 -18.37 -17.77 -9.37
CA TYR A 31 -18.19 -16.73 -10.40
C TYR A 31 -16.75 -16.43 -10.85
N CYS A 32 -15.71 -16.93 -10.16
CA CYS A 32 -14.30 -16.75 -10.56
C CYS A 32 -13.72 -17.92 -11.37
N GLY A 33 -14.50 -18.94 -11.71
CA GLY A 33 -14.03 -20.12 -12.43
C GLY A 33 -13.35 -19.83 -13.78
N ASN A 34 -13.66 -18.69 -14.40
CA ASN A 34 -13.12 -18.27 -15.70
C ASN A 34 -11.80 -17.48 -15.61
N CYS A 35 -11.36 -17.07 -14.42
CA CYS A 35 -10.10 -16.35 -14.24
C CYS A 35 -8.94 -17.25 -14.70
N LYS A 36 -8.14 -16.78 -15.65
CA LYS A 36 -6.94 -17.49 -16.10
C LYS A 36 -5.76 -17.07 -15.25
N GLU A 37 -4.76 -17.93 -15.19
CA GLU A 37 -3.51 -17.64 -14.48
C GLU A 37 -2.82 -16.37 -14.99
N ASN A 38 -2.93 -16.09 -16.29
CA ASN A 38 -2.46 -14.85 -16.91
C ASN A 38 -3.21 -13.61 -16.40
N ASP A 39 -4.51 -13.72 -16.13
CA ASP A 39 -5.29 -12.62 -15.57
C ASP A 39 -4.82 -12.33 -14.14
N VAL A 40 -4.59 -13.38 -13.34
CA VAL A 40 -4.06 -13.28 -11.97
C VAL A 40 -2.65 -12.68 -11.96
N SER A 41 -1.79 -13.11 -12.88
CA SER A 41 -0.43 -12.56 -13.02
C SER A 41 -0.50 -11.06 -13.35
N SER A 42 -1.31 -10.69 -14.33
CA SER A 42 -1.49 -9.29 -14.70
C SER A 42 -2.02 -8.43 -13.55
N TRP A 43 -2.87 -8.96 -12.67
CA TRP A 43 -3.37 -8.22 -11.50
C TRP A 43 -2.30 -8.02 -10.42
N LEU A 44 -1.43 -9.01 -10.22
CA LEU A 44 -0.31 -8.87 -9.29
C LEU A 44 0.77 -7.92 -9.82
N ASP A 45 0.96 -7.93 -11.15
CA ASP A 45 1.93 -7.06 -11.81
C ASP A 45 1.44 -5.61 -11.97
N CYS A 46 0.13 -5.35 -11.82
CA CYS A 46 -0.46 -4.01 -12.03
C CYS A 46 0.21 -2.92 -11.19
N ASP A 47 0.54 -3.21 -9.94
CA ASP A 47 1.13 -2.25 -8.98
C ASP A 47 2.54 -2.65 -8.54
N ALA A 48 3.16 -3.66 -9.17
CA ALA A 48 4.47 -4.16 -8.78
C ALA A 48 5.57 -3.09 -8.90
N ASP A 49 5.44 -2.19 -9.88
CA ASP A 49 6.40 -1.14 -10.19
C ASP A 49 5.82 0.28 -10.09
N ASP A 50 4.54 0.42 -9.73
CA ASP A 50 3.94 1.74 -9.53
C ASP A 50 4.16 2.21 -8.09
N ALA A 51 5.01 3.24 -7.93
CA ALA A 51 5.16 3.94 -6.65
C ALA A 51 3.87 4.64 -6.19
N GLY A 52 2.84 4.63 -7.04
CA GLY A 52 1.57 5.29 -6.86
C GLY A 52 1.70 6.79 -7.02
N PHE A 53 0.57 7.47 -7.14
CA PHE A 53 0.55 8.92 -7.17
C PHE A 53 0.82 9.49 -5.76
N GLN A 54 2.07 9.87 -5.51
CA GLN A 54 2.44 10.58 -4.27
C GLN A 54 2.32 12.11 -4.47
N LEU A 55 1.25 12.69 -3.92
CA LEU A 55 0.99 14.14 -3.99
C LEU A 55 2.00 14.98 -3.18
N MET A 56 2.51 14.43 -2.08
CA MET A 56 3.56 15.03 -1.23
C MET A 56 4.45 13.92 -0.68
N SER A 57 5.76 14.16 -0.61
CA SER A 57 6.69 13.28 0.10
C SER A 57 6.42 13.31 1.61
N ASP A 58 6.83 12.26 2.32
CA ASP A 58 6.74 12.17 3.78
C ASP A 58 7.36 13.41 4.46
N ASP A 59 8.52 13.86 4.00
CA ASP A 59 9.17 15.09 4.49
C ASP A 59 8.28 16.33 4.32
N LYS A 60 7.56 16.45 3.20
CA LYS A 60 6.65 17.56 2.93
C LYS A 60 5.39 17.48 3.79
N ILE A 61 4.88 16.29 4.06
CA ILE A 61 3.74 16.05 4.95
C ILE A 61 4.12 16.43 6.38
N ILE A 62 5.26 15.94 6.87
CA ILE A 62 5.78 16.23 8.21
C ILE A 62 6.02 17.73 8.37
N ALA A 63 6.61 18.39 7.37
CA ALA A 63 6.82 19.84 7.39
C ALA A 63 5.52 20.65 7.38
N LYS A 64 4.43 20.11 6.81
CA LYS A 64 3.11 20.76 6.79
C LYS A 64 2.34 20.52 8.10
N VAL A 65 2.37 19.30 8.64
CA VAL A 65 1.69 18.93 9.90
C VAL A 65 2.40 19.53 11.11
N GLY A 66 3.72 19.60 11.09
CA GLY A 66 4.53 20.19 12.17
C GLY A 66 4.52 21.72 12.20
N LYS A 67 3.95 22.38 11.19
CA LYS A 67 3.74 23.83 11.23
C LYS A 67 2.47 24.12 12.04
N PRO A 68 2.55 24.87 13.16
CA PRO A 68 1.34 25.42 13.76
C PRO A 68 0.67 26.29 12.70
N ASN A 69 -0.61 26.03 12.43
CA ASN A 69 -1.35 26.78 11.42
C ASN A 69 -1.40 28.24 11.89
N SER A 70 -0.58 29.11 11.30
CA SER A 70 -0.57 30.55 11.60
C SER A 70 -1.73 31.29 10.93
N GLU A 71 -2.73 30.55 10.41
CA GLU A 71 -3.94 31.09 9.78
C GLU A 71 -5.05 31.36 10.80
N THR A 72 -4.68 31.74 12.02
CA THR A 72 -5.54 32.54 12.89
C THR A 72 -4.79 33.80 13.31
N GLN A 73 -5.35 34.94 12.88
CA GLN A 73 -4.95 36.34 13.03
C GLN A 73 -4.11 36.86 11.85
N GLN A 74 -4.58 37.78 10.99
CA GLN A 74 -5.32 39.04 11.23
C GLN A 74 -6.16 39.34 9.96
N LEU A 75 -7.40 39.87 9.97
CA LEU A 75 -8.16 40.77 10.85
C LEU A 75 -9.59 40.24 11.06
#